data_AF-A0A9D6Z5C2-F1
#
_entry.id   AF-A0A9D6Z5C2-F1
#
_cell.length_a   1.000
_cell.length_b   1.000
_cell.length_c   1.000
_cell.angle_alpha   90.00
_cell.angle_beta   90.00
_cell.angle_gamma   90.00
#
_symmetry.space_group_name_H-M   'P 1'
#
loop_
_entity.id
_entity.type
_entity.pdbx_description
1 polymer ?
#
loop_
_entity_poly.entity_id
_entity_poly.type
_entity_poly.pdbx_seq_one_letter_code
_entity_poly.pdbx_strand_id
1 'polypeptide(L)'
;MRAVREAFHKSGFNDCENSFLSDRRLSAAAATAEEWFRRGIKVILPANLKSGEATTVDLPAVFFVRGNTSILERPTAAILNSRGKLTLSPDDQWLAATKEAFQYAVAKGLVLVSGYGNIQYSTTCALARRGPMVVVCHELLPFMVPDPAQTELASFSEEFFRSDKILFLSAFPPGPATGPNTRRTERDRLISEIASVLLVGRVRKGGNMGRILRQAEVKGKKTVHFGGQEEGLERSTEKVEHGASESVPGCRASLVQERPLKHAIRQFEGFADGSRFLIHYTRSFPGPWPGQNMLDYCLSLIDGEKDSTHTAFDTLMRIVKERRIRASAKLIRGKYPVVSLTECPPGEVRNLNEWRPGLIRWSFEPYGVALPLRPLFCMGARPVIYAVKEAYEDLSDELRYLFQLQSAYGRGWSLEKEWRIRGDLEITESLQREMVIIVKTIEEAVAVWETCRIPTALAGA
;
A
#
# COMPACT_ATOMS: atom_id res chain seq x y z
N MET A 1 -21.14 -32.66 3.89
CA MET A 1 -21.77 -33.51 2.85
C MET A 1 -23.23 -33.17 2.59
N ARG A 2 -24.14 -33.14 3.58
CA ARG A 2 -25.58 -32.83 3.38
C ARG A 2 -25.85 -31.49 2.68
N ALA A 3 -25.23 -30.39 3.14
CA ALA A 3 -25.41 -29.06 2.54
C ALA A 3 -24.88 -28.96 1.09
N VAL A 4 -23.81 -29.70 0.78
CA VAL A 4 -23.28 -29.79 -0.58
C VAL A 4 -24.24 -30.59 -1.46
N ARG A 5 -24.73 -31.74 -0.99
CA ARG A 5 -25.77 -32.54 -1.68
C ARG A 5 -27.04 -31.74 -1.94
N GLU A 6 -27.52 -30.98 -0.96
CA GLU A 6 -28.69 -30.10 -1.13
C GLU A 6 -28.45 -29.00 -2.18
N ALA A 7 -27.24 -28.44 -2.27
CA ALA A 7 -26.90 -27.46 -3.30
C ALA A 7 -26.88 -28.11 -4.69
N PHE A 8 -26.24 -29.27 -4.86
CA PHE A 8 -26.21 -30.01 -6.13
C PHE A 8 -27.62 -30.41 -6.59
N HIS A 9 -28.44 -30.89 -5.67
CA HIS A 9 -29.81 -31.29 -5.96
C HIS A 9 -30.70 -30.10 -6.32
N LYS A 10 -30.51 -28.94 -5.65
CA LYS A 10 -31.19 -27.68 -6.03
C LYS A 10 -30.72 -27.13 -7.38
N SER A 11 -29.52 -27.49 -7.83
CA SER A 11 -28.98 -27.11 -9.15
C SER A 11 -29.35 -28.08 -10.28
N GLY A 12 -30.20 -29.09 -10.03
CA GLY A 12 -30.72 -30.00 -11.07
C GLY A 12 -29.79 -31.15 -11.46
N PHE A 13 -28.75 -31.45 -10.67
CA PHE A 13 -27.95 -32.65 -10.83
C PHE A 13 -28.67 -33.85 -10.19
N ASN A 14 -29.50 -34.57 -10.96
CA ASN A 14 -30.17 -35.78 -10.51
C ASN A 14 -29.34 -37.04 -10.87
N ASP A 15 -29.09 -37.89 -9.87
CA ASP A 15 -28.90 -39.34 -9.95
C ASP A 15 -27.69 -39.96 -10.70
N CYS A 16 -26.52 -39.33 -10.64
CA CYS A 16 -25.24 -40.02 -10.86
C CYS A 16 -24.37 -40.06 -9.58
N GLU A 17 -25.00 -40.15 -8.41
CA GLU A 17 -24.33 -39.91 -7.13
C GLU A 17 -23.23 -40.91 -6.78
N ASN A 18 -23.33 -42.19 -7.19
CA ASN A 18 -22.42 -43.23 -6.66
C ASN A 18 -21.14 -43.46 -7.48
N SER A 19 -21.09 -43.13 -8.78
CA SER A 19 -19.87 -43.35 -9.60
C SER A 19 -18.84 -42.24 -9.48
N PHE A 20 -19.25 -41.02 -9.14
CA PHE A 20 -18.34 -39.92 -8.88
C PHE A 20 -17.79 -39.94 -7.44
N LEU A 21 -18.55 -40.44 -6.47
CA LEU A 21 -18.18 -40.44 -5.03
C LEU A 21 -17.10 -41.45 -4.62
N SER A 22 -16.77 -42.45 -5.43
CA SER A 22 -15.60 -43.31 -5.22
C SER A 22 -14.28 -42.65 -5.65
N ASP A 23 -14.33 -41.45 -6.20
CA ASP A 23 -13.16 -40.73 -6.68
C ASP A 23 -12.33 -40.19 -5.50
N ARG A 24 -11.06 -40.62 -5.44
CA ARG A 24 -10.04 -40.09 -4.52
C ARG A 24 -10.05 -38.55 -4.49
N ARG A 25 -10.40 -37.90 -5.61
CA ARG A 25 -10.54 -36.45 -5.71
C ARG A 25 -11.69 -35.90 -4.89
N LEU A 26 -12.87 -36.53 -4.89
CA LEU A 26 -14.00 -36.10 -4.07
C LEU A 26 -13.75 -36.33 -2.58
N SER A 27 -13.09 -37.43 -2.22
CA SER A 27 -12.65 -37.66 -0.84
C SER A 27 -11.66 -36.59 -0.38
N ALA A 28 -10.66 -36.24 -1.22
CA ALA A 28 -9.71 -35.17 -0.91
C ALA A 28 -10.37 -33.78 -0.82
N ALA A 29 -11.33 -33.48 -1.71
CA ALA A 29 -12.10 -32.24 -1.68
C ALA A 29 -12.99 -32.16 -0.43
N ALA A 30 -13.63 -33.27 -0.04
CA ALA A 30 -14.44 -33.35 1.17
C ALA A 30 -13.59 -33.13 2.43
N ALA A 31 -12.42 -33.78 2.52
CA ALA A 31 -11.48 -33.58 3.63
C ALA A 31 -10.99 -32.13 3.71
N THR A 32 -10.71 -31.50 2.56
CA THR A 32 -10.32 -30.08 2.48
C THR A 32 -11.46 -29.17 2.93
N ALA A 33 -12.68 -29.42 2.48
CA ALA A 33 -13.85 -28.65 2.89
C ALA A 33 -14.13 -28.80 4.40
N GLU A 34 -13.97 -30.00 4.95
CA GLU A 34 -14.10 -30.26 6.38
C GLU A 34 -13.05 -29.52 7.21
N GLU A 35 -11.80 -29.48 6.75
CA GLU A 35 -10.75 -28.64 7.34
C GLU A 35 -11.14 -27.15 7.32
N TRP A 36 -11.70 -26.66 6.22
CA TRP A 36 -12.16 -25.27 6.13
C TRP A 36 -13.32 -24.97 7.07
N PHE A 37 -14.30 -25.88 7.18
CA PHE A 37 -15.39 -25.75 8.15
C PHE A 37 -14.86 -25.72 9.58
N ARG A 38 -13.88 -26.57 9.92
CA ARG A 38 -13.19 -26.55 11.22
C ARG A 38 -12.46 -25.22 11.49
N ARG A 39 -11.98 -24.54 10.44
CA ARG A 39 -11.40 -23.18 10.51
C ARG A 39 -12.43 -22.05 10.55
N GLY A 40 -13.72 -22.38 10.60
CA GLY A 40 -14.82 -21.40 10.68
C GLY A 40 -15.21 -20.78 9.34
N ILE A 41 -14.76 -21.34 8.22
CA ILE A 41 -15.23 -20.94 6.88
C ILE A 41 -16.62 -21.54 6.68
N LYS A 42 -17.53 -20.75 6.14
CA LYS A 42 -18.89 -21.15 5.77
C LYS A 42 -19.09 -20.93 4.27
N VAL A 43 -20.07 -21.62 3.71
CA VAL A 43 -20.54 -21.37 2.34
C VAL A 43 -21.90 -20.72 2.41
N ILE A 44 -22.10 -19.62 1.69
CA ILE A 44 -23.39 -18.96 1.52
C ILE A 44 -23.75 -18.86 0.05
N LEU A 45 -25.04 -18.74 -0.24
CA LEU A 45 -25.58 -18.58 -1.58
C LEU A 45 -25.87 -17.09 -1.85
N PRO A 46 -26.00 -16.67 -3.12
CA PRO A 46 -26.44 -15.33 -3.48
C PRO A 46 -27.70 -14.86 -2.74
N ALA A 47 -28.66 -15.77 -2.52
CA ALA A 47 -29.89 -15.48 -1.79
C ALA A 47 -29.68 -15.08 -0.31
N ASN A 48 -28.49 -15.32 0.26
CA ASN A 48 -28.14 -14.87 1.60
C ASN A 48 -27.63 -13.42 1.64
N LEU A 49 -27.37 -12.81 0.48
CA LEU A 49 -26.96 -11.41 0.38
C LEU A 49 -28.23 -10.57 0.32
N LYS A 50 -28.47 -9.70 1.33
CA LYS A 50 -29.49 -8.64 1.24
C LYS A 50 -28.98 -7.50 0.37
N SER A 51 -28.62 -7.79 -0.87
CA SER A 51 -28.51 -6.76 -1.89
C SER A 51 -29.91 -6.17 -2.11
N GLY A 52 -30.00 -4.86 -2.33
CA GLY A 52 -31.29 -4.21 -2.62
C GLY A 52 -32.04 -4.91 -3.76
N GLU A 53 -33.35 -4.66 -3.88
CA GLU A 53 -34.35 -5.35 -4.72
C GLU A 53 -33.99 -5.56 -6.22
N ALA A 54 -32.85 -5.04 -6.69
CA ALA A 54 -32.36 -5.12 -8.07
C ALA A 54 -31.06 -5.94 -8.22
N THR A 55 -30.91 -7.10 -7.55
CA THR A 55 -29.77 -7.98 -7.85
C THR A 55 -29.89 -8.64 -9.21
N THR A 56 -28.87 -8.45 -10.05
CA THR A 56 -28.77 -9.06 -11.37
C THR A 56 -28.26 -10.50 -11.39
N VAL A 57 -28.53 -11.15 -12.51
CA VAL A 57 -28.33 -12.54 -12.95
C VAL A 57 -26.90 -13.13 -12.83
N ASP A 58 -25.87 -12.33 -12.57
CA ASP A 58 -24.46 -12.77 -12.65
C ASP A 58 -23.73 -12.85 -11.31
N LEU A 59 -24.38 -13.18 -10.19
CA LEU A 59 -23.63 -13.46 -8.96
C LEU A 59 -23.01 -14.88 -9.02
N PRO A 60 -21.78 -15.06 -8.47
CA PRO A 60 -21.21 -16.38 -8.26
C PRO A 60 -22.19 -17.31 -7.54
N ALA A 61 -22.29 -18.56 -7.99
CA ALA A 61 -23.25 -19.52 -7.42
C ALA A 61 -23.05 -19.77 -5.91
N VAL A 62 -21.81 -19.62 -5.43
CA VAL A 62 -21.44 -19.78 -4.02
C VAL A 62 -20.42 -18.72 -3.61
N PHE A 63 -20.46 -18.36 -2.34
CA PHE A 63 -19.44 -17.55 -1.68
C PHE A 63 -18.87 -18.30 -0.48
N PHE A 64 -17.56 -18.18 -0.29
CA PHE A 64 -16.87 -18.61 0.91
C PHE A 64 -16.80 -17.42 1.86
N VAL A 65 -17.20 -17.61 3.11
CA VAL A 65 -17.17 -16.54 4.11
C VAL A 65 -16.53 -16.99 5.41
N ARG A 66 -15.90 -16.06 6.13
CA ARG A 66 -15.43 -16.28 7.51
C ARG A 66 -15.73 -15.04 8.35
N GLY A 67 -16.27 -15.25 9.54
CA GLY A 67 -16.64 -14.18 10.46
C GLY A 67 -18.15 -14.17 10.74
N ASN A 68 -18.65 -13.00 11.15
CA ASN A 68 -20.04 -12.86 11.58
C ASN A 68 -20.98 -12.61 10.39
N THR A 69 -21.77 -13.62 10.03
CA THR A 69 -22.69 -13.56 8.88
C THR A 69 -23.92 -12.70 9.14
N SER A 70 -24.31 -12.41 10.40
CA SER A 70 -25.46 -11.54 10.69
C SER A 70 -25.24 -10.09 10.25
N ILE A 71 -23.99 -9.71 9.99
CA ILE A 71 -23.62 -8.43 9.38
C ILE A 71 -24.34 -8.21 8.04
N LEU A 72 -24.60 -9.29 7.28
CA LEU A 72 -25.32 -9.23 5.99
C LEU A 72 -26.82 -8.97 6.14
N GLU A 73 -27.36 -9.02 7.36
CA GLU A 73 -28.78 -8.73 7.60
C GLU A 73 -29.10 -7.24 7.61
N ARG A 74 -28.06 -6.40 7.68
CA ARG A 74 -28.14 -4.95 7.74
C ARG A 74 -27.93 -4.33 6.34
N PRO A 75 -28.46 -3.12 6.09
CA PRO A 75 -28.14 -2.39 4.86
C PRO A 75 -26.63 -2.12 4.74
N THR A 76 -26.10 -2.30 3.53
CA THR A 76 -24.68 -2.24 3.22
C THR A 76 -24.34 -1.04 2.33
N ALA A 77 -23.14 -0.48 2.46
CA ALA A 77 -22.65 0.62 1.65
C ALA A 77 -21.23 0.36 1.13
N ALA A 78 -20.95 0.70 -0.13
CA ALA A 78 -19.60 0.66 -0.68
C ALA A 78 -19.13 2.07 -1.02
N ILE A 79 -17.92 2.43 -0.60
CA ILE A 79 -17.28 3.70 -0.99
C ILE A 79 -16.50 3.47 -2.29
N LEU A 80 -16.86 4.18 -3.35
CA LEU A 80 -16.22 4.05 -4.66
C LEU A 80 -15.24 5.20 -4.91
N ASN A 81 -13.97 4.85 -5.06
CA ASN A 81 -12.91 5.76 -5.49
C ASN A 81 -12.10 5.14 -6.63
N SER A 82 -11.79 5.94 -7.63
CA SER A 82 -10.81 5.56 -8.66
C SER A 82 -9.39 5.60 -8.09
N ARG A 83 -8.52 4.79 -8.69
CA ARG A 83 -7.08 4.81 -8.35
C ARG A 83 -6.51 6.20 -8.66
N GLY A 84 -5.87 6.80 -7.67
CA GLY A 84 -5.30 8.15 -7.69
C GLY A 84 -3.85 8.19 -8.20
N LYS A 85 -3.12 9.22 -7.75
CA LYS A 85 -1.66 9.31 -7.88
C LYS A 85 -1.00 8.24 -7.00
N LEU A 86 0.28 7.94 -7.27
CA LEU A 86 1.04 6.99 -6.45
C LEU A 86 1.42 7.58 -5.09
N THR A 87 1.85 8.84 -5.08
CA THR A 87 2.05 9.62 -3.86
C THR A 87 0.71 10.09 -3.35
N LEU A 88 0.47 9.87 -2.06
CA LEU A 88 -0.78 10.20 -1.38
C LEU A 88 -0.49 11.28 -0.36
N SER A 89 -1.42 12.20 -0.19
CA SER A 89 -1.38 13.23 0.84
C SER A 89 -2.62 13.13 1.73
N PRO A 90 -2.52 13.45 3.02
CA PRO A 90 -3.69 13.72 3.86
C PRO A 90 -4.70 14.71 3.27
N ASP A 91 -4.21 15.64 2.44
CA ASP A 91 -5.02 16.69 1.80
C ASP A 91 -5.64 16.23 0.46
N ASP A 92 -5.43 14.97 0.08
CA ASP A 92 -6.02 14.44 -1.15
C ASP A 92 -7.56 14.49 -1.07
N GLN A 93 -8.18 15.12 -2.07
CA GLN A 93 -9.64 15.24 -2.16
C GLN A 93 -10.37 13.90 -2.08
N TRP A 94 -9.80 12.82 -2.64
CA TRP A 94 -10.42 11.49 -2.58
C TRP A 94 -10.45 10.95 -1.15
N LEU A 95 -9.45 11.29 -0.32
CA LEU A 95 -9.37 10.88 1.08
C LEU A 95 -10.38 11.67 1.91
N ALA A 96 -10.51 12.98 1.69
CA ALA A 96 -11.55 13.81 2.32
C ALA A 96 -12.95 13.27 2.00
N ALA A 97 -13.26 13.03 0.72
CA ALA A 97 -14.54 12.45 0.29
C ALA A 97 -14.79 11.05 0.91
N THR A 98 -13.73 10.25 1.11
CA THR A 98 -13.83 8.94 1.78
C THR A 98 -14.20 9.08 3.26
N LYS A 99 -13.63 10.07 3.96
CA LYS A 99 -13.96 10.37 5.37
C LYS A 99 -15.41 10.82 5.51
N GLU A 100 -15.88 11.72 4.64
CA GLU A 100 -17.28 12.18 4.61
C GLU A 100 -18.25 11.03 4.31
N ALA A 101 -17.95 10.22 3.30
CA ALA A 101 -18.74 9.05 2.94
C ALA A 101 -18.81 8.03 4.11
N PHE A 102 -17.70 7.82 4.82
CA PHE A 102 -17.67 6.98 6.00
C PHE A 102 -18.56 7.52 7.12
N GLN A 103 -18.47 8.83 7.43
CA GLN A 103 -19.31 9.48 8.43
C GLN A 103 -20.80 9.36 8.08
N TYR A 104 -21.16 9.56 6.81
CA TYR A 104 -22.52 9.32 6.32
C TYR A 104 -22.97 7.87 6.55
N ALA A 105 -22.13 6.89 6.22
CA ALA A 105 -22.43 5.48 6.41
C ALA A 105 -22.71 5.15 7.89
N VAL A 106 -21.86 5.66 8.80
CA VAL A 106 -22.03 5.52 10.25
C VAL A 106 -23.33 6.15 10.72
N ALA A 107 -23.62 7.40 10.31
CA ALA A 107 -24.83 8.12 10.68
C ALA A 107 -26.12 7.42 10.20
N LYS A 108 -26.05 6.68 9.09
CA LYS A 108 -27.16 5.89 8.55
C LYS A 108 -27.18 4.44 9.04
N GLY A 109 -26.28 4.06 9.95
CA GLY A 109 -26.21 2.70 10.50
C GLY A 109 -25.82 1.62 9.48
N LEU A 110 -25.19 2.02 8.36
CA LEU A 110 -24.84 1.14 7.25
C LEU A 110 -23.59 0.32 7.58
N VAL A 111 -23.54 -0.91 7.07
CA VAL A 111 -22.36 -1.76 7.10
C VAL A 111 -21.49 -1.46 5.89
N LEU A 112 -20.21 -1.15 6.09
CA LEU A 112 -19.32 -0.93 4.95
C LEU A 112 -18.95 -2.24 4.23
N VAL A 113 -18.90 -2.18 2.91
CA VAL A 113 -18.40 -3.23 2.03
C VAL A 113 -17.17 -2.69 1.32
N SER A 114 -16.02 -3.32 1.55
CA SER A 114 -14.73 -2.90 1.00
C SER A 114 -13.93 -4.11 0.51
N GLY A 115 -12.74 -3.86 -0.03
CA GLY A 115 -11.76 -4.87 -0.39
C GLY A 115 -10.42 -4.65 0.32
N TYR A 116 -9.33 -5.13 -0.29
CA TYR A 116 -7.95 -4.81 0.10
C TYR A 116 -7.02 -4.85 -1.13
N GLY A 117 -5.74 -4.57 -0.95
CA GLY A 117 -4.73 -4.64 -2.02
C GLY A 117 -4.62 -3.38 -2.89
N ASN A 118 -5.43 -2.35 -2.61
CA ASN A 118 -5.14 -0.99 -3.02
C ASN A 118 -5.41 -0.04 -1.85
N ILE A 119 -4.81 1.14 -1.90
CA ILE A 119 -4.84 2.05 -0.77
C ILE A 119 -6.24 2.61 -0.49
N GLN A 120 -7.08 2.82 -1.51
CA GLN A 120 -8.45 3.31 -1.32
C GLN A 120 -9.27 2.34 -0.45
N TYR A 121 -9.16 1.04 -0.73
CA TYR A 121 -9.81 0.01 0.07
C TYR A 121 -9.15 -0.14 1.44
N SER A 122 -7.81 -0.10 1.52
CA SER A 122 -7.12 -0.16 2.82
C SER A 122 -7.51 0.98 3.74
N THR A 123 -7.62 2.20 3.23
CA THR A 123 -8.10 3.38 3.98
C THR A 123 -9.55 3.21 4.44
N THR A 124 -10.43 2.73 3.55
CA THR A 124 -11.83 2.45 3.92
C THR A 124 -11.91 1.41 5.04
N CYS A 125 -11.12 0.34 4.94
CA CYS A 125 -11.00 -0.68 5.97
C CYS A 125 -10.45 -0.10 7.29
N ALA A 126 -9.45 0.78 7.23
CA ALA A 126 -8.88 1.43 8.40
C ALA A 126 -9.91 2.33 9.13
N LEU A 127 -10.70 3.11 8.39
CA LEU A 127 -11.82 3.88 8.96
C LEU A 127 -12.85 2.98 9.64
N ALA A 128 -13.23 1.89 8.95
CA ALA A 128 -14.27 0.96 9.40
C ALA A 128 -13.82 -0.03 10.48
N ARG A 129 -12.53 -0.10 10.84
CA ARG A 129 -11.93 -1.18 11.67
C ARG A 129 -12.62 -1.46 13.01
N ARG A 130 -13.29 -0.46 13.59
CA ARG A 130 -14.00 -0.57 14.89
C ARG A 130 -15.49 -0.91 14.74
N GLY A 131 -16.02 -0.87 13.53
CA GLY A 131 -17.42 -1.09 13.19
C GLY A 131 -17.66 -2.37 12.38
N PRO A 132 -18.94 -2.69 12.10
CA PRO A 132 -19.31 -3.81 11.26
C PRO A 132 -18.89 -3.59 9.80
N MET A 133 -18.23 -4.57 9.19
CA MET A 133 -17.75 -4.48 7.80
C MET A 133 -17.74 -5.83 7.09
N VAL A 134 -17.96 -5.80 5.79
CA VAL A 134 -17.72 -6.90 4.86
C VAL A 134 -16.46 -6.61 4.04
N VAL A 135 -15.50 -7.53 4.05
CA VAL A 135 -14.26 -7.44 3.25
C VAL A 135 -14.32 -8.47 2.13
N VAL A 136 -14.46 -8.00 0.89
CA VAL A 136 -14.50 -8.83 -0.32
C VAL A 136 -13.07 -9.11 -0.80
N CYS A 137 -12.67 -10.37 -0.75
CA CYS A 137 -11.37 -10.86 -1.20
C CYS A 137 -11.32 -10.99 -2.73
N HIS A 138 -10.16 -10.71 -3.32
CA HIS A 138 -9.89 -10.93 -4.76
C HIS A 138 -9.10 -12.21 -5.03
N GLU A 139 -9.07 -13.11 -4.04
CA GLU A 139 -8.40 -14.40 -4.05
C GLU A 139 -9.16 -15.33 -3.08
N LEU A 140 -8.67 -16.55 -2.89
CA LEU A 140 -9.17 -17.42 -1.83
C LEU A 140 -9.16 -16.71 -0.48
N LEU A 141 -10.06 -17.07 0.43
CA LEU A 141 -9.93 -16.58 1.80
C LEU A 141 -8.54 -16.98 2.32
N PRO A 142 -7.78 -16.08 2.96
CA PRO A 142 -6.44 -16.41 3.46
C PRO A 142 -6.39 -17.55 4.47
N PHE A 143 -7.55 -17.93 4.99
CA PHE A 143 -7.74 -19.03 5.94
C PHE A 143 -7.90 -20.39 5.25
N MET A 144 -8.11 -20.38 3.93
CA MET A 144 -8.19 -21.56 3.06
C MET A 144 -6.82 -22.00 2.54
N VAL A 145 -5.78 -21.16 2.66
CA VAL A 145 -4.42 -21.49 2.23
C VAL A 145 -3.57 -22.06 3.38
N PRO A 146 -2.58 -22.92 3.11
CA PRO A 146 -1.72 -23.50 4.15
C PRO A 146 -0.87 -22.45 4.87
N ASP A 147 -0.41 -21.43 4.15
CA ASP A 147 0.43 -20.35 4.66
C ASP A 147 -0.23 -18.99 4.37
N PRO A 148 -1.01 -18.44 5.33
CA PRO A 148 -1.67 -17.15 5.17
C PRO A 148 -0.70 -15.99 5.00
N ALA A 149 0.57 -16.11 5.45
CA ALA A 149 1.58 -15.06 5.36
C ALA A 149 1.94 -14.71 3.91
N GLN A 150 1.62 -15.59 2.97
CA GLN A 150 1.83 -15.37 1.54
C GLN A 150 0.71 -14.58 0.88
N THR A 151 -0.38 -14.29 1.58
CA THR A 151 -1.52 -13.54 1.02
C THR A 151 -1.29 -12.03 1.15
N GLU A 152 -1.81 -11.24 0.20
CA GLU A 152 -1.75 -9.77 0.30
C GLU A 152 -2.44 -9.26 1.58
N LEU A 153 -3.41 -10.03 2.10
CA LEU A 153 -4.14 -9.72 3.31
C LEU A 153 -3.26 -9.77 4.56
N ALA A 154 -2.17 -10.55 4.57
CA ALA A 154 -1.21 -10.60 5.69
C ALA A 154 -0.50 -9.27 5.95
N SER A 155 -0.58 -8.30 5.02
CA SER A 155 -0.07 -6.94 5.23
C SER A 155 -0.91 -6.10 6.23
N PHE A 156 -2.12 -6.54 6.56
CA PHE A 156 -2.92 -5.96 7.63
C PHE A 156 -2.54 -6.58 8.99
N SER A 157 -2.70 -5.82 10.06
CA SER A 157 -2.39 -6.29 11.41
C SER A 157 -3.31 -7.45 11.84
N GLU A 158 -2.81 -8.35 12.71
CA GLU A 158 -3.64 -9.41 13.30
C GLU A 158 -4.91 -8.88 13.99
N GLU A 159 -4.84 -7.66 14.53
CA GLU A 159 -5.96 -6.97 15.16
C GLU A 159 -7.13 -6.80 14.19
N PHE A 160 -6.85 -6.53 12.90
CA PHE A 160 -7.86 -6.44 11.86
C PHE A 160 -8.60 -7.76 11.63
N PHE A 161 -7.99 -8.91 11.93
CA PHE A 161 -8.58 -10.23 11.71
C PHE A 161 -9.39 -10.79 12.88
N ARG A 162 -9.25 -10.21 14.07
CA ARG A 162 -9.82 -10.77 15.32
C ARG A 162 -11.17 -10.18 15.70
N SER A 163 -11.71 -9.28 14.90
CA SER A 163 -12.98 -8.62 15.19
C SER A 163 -14.17 -9.49 14.79
N ASP A 164 -15.07 -9.75 15.74
CA ASP A 164 -16.41 -10.30 15.53
C ASP A 164 -17.32 -9.38 14.69
N LYS A 165 -16.81 -8.18 14.37
CA LYS A 165 -17.46 -7.18 13.52
C LYS A 165 -17.04 -7.27 12.06
N ILE A 166 -16.20 -8.23 11.67
CA ILE A 166 -15.75 -8.34 10.28
C ILE A 166 -16.21 -9.66 9.66
N LEU A 167 -16.72 -9.57 8.43
CA LEU A 167 -17.03 -10.70 7.58
C LEU A 167 -16.12 -10.68 6.35
N PHE A 168 -15.22 -11.65 6.24
CA PHE A 168 -14.48 -11.87 5.00
C PHE A 168 -15.32 -12.69 4.04
N LEU A 169 -15.34 -12.30 2.77
CA LEU A 169 -16.13 -12.92 1.71
C LEU A 169 -15.28 -13.09 0.45
N SER A 170 -15.28 -14.29 -0.12
CA SER A 170 -14.62 -14.58 -1.41
C SER A 170 -15.54 -15.35 -2.33
N ALA A 171 -15.55 -14.97 -3.60
CA ALA A 171 -16.22 -15.70 -4.67
C ALA A 171 -15.31 -16.72 -5.37
N PHE A 172 -14.02 -16.78 -5.00
CA PHE A 172 -13.03 -17.56 -5.74
C PHE A 172 -12.95 -18.97 -5.15
N PRO A 173 -13.27 -20.03 -5.93
CA PRO A 173 -13.09 -21.41 -5.48
C PRO A 173 -11.61 -21.81 -5.48
N PRO A 174 -11.26 -22.92 -4.79
CA PRO A 174 -9.94 -23.53 -4.96
C PRO A 174 -9.71 -23.92 -6.43
N GLY A 175 -8.49 -23.76 -6.93
CA GLY A 175 -8.11 -24.21 -8.26
C GLY A 175 -7.27 -23.18 -9.03
N PRO A 176 -7.12 -23.37 -10.35
CA PRO A 176 -6.39 -22.44 -11.21
C PRO A 176 -7.00 -21.04 -11.10
N ALA A 177 -6.22 -20.11 -10.55
CA ALA A 177 -6.71 -18.77 -10.33
C ALA A 177 -6.65 -17.96 -11.64
N THR A 178 -7.74 -17.26 -11.97
CA THR A 178 -7.73 -16.29 -13.07
C THR A 178 -6.70 -15.19 -12.81
N GLY A 179 -6.24 -14.48 -13.84
CA GLY A 179 -5.21 -13.46 -13.69
C GLY A 179 -5.54 -12.41 -12.60
N PRO A 180 -4.55 -11.87 -11.86
CA PRO A 180 -4.79 -10.96 -10.74
C PRO A 180 -5.66 -9.74 -11.09
N ASN A 181 -5.51 -9.20 -12.31
CA ASN A 181 -6.30 -8.06 -12.77
C ASN A 181 -7.78 -8.42 -12.97
N THR A 182 -8.08 -9.60 -13.50
CA THR A 182 -9.44 -10.11 -13.63
C THR A 182 -10.07 -10.28 -12.26
N ARG A 183 -9.35 -10.91 -11.32
CA ARG A 183 -9.87 -11.10 -9.96
C ARG A 183 -10.13 -9.79 -9.22
N ARG A 184 -9.23 -8.81 -9.35
CA ARG A 184 -9.43 -7.46 -8.78
C ARG A 184 -10.63 -6.76 -9.40
N THR A 185 -10.83 -6.88 -10.71
CA THR A 185 -12.01 -6.33 -11.40
C THR A 185 -13.30 -6.98 -10.91
N GLU A 186 -13.29 -8.30 -10.76
CA GLU A 186 -14.45 -9.05 -10.27
C GLU A 186 -14.76 -8.72 -8.80
N ARG A 187 -13.75 -8.60 -7.94
CA ARG A 187 -13.92 -8.11 -6.57
C ARG A 187 -14.59 -6.73 -6.56
N ASP A 188 -14.11 -5.79 -7.37
CA ASP A 188 -14.67 -4.44 -7.44
C ASP A 188 -16.16 -4.48 -7.86
N ARG A 189 -16.52 -5.35 -8.80
CA ARG A 189 -17.92 -5.61 -9.20
C ARG A 189 -18.73 -6.16 -8.03
N LEU A 190 -18.24 -7.19 -7.35
CA LEU A 190 -18.92 -7.82 -6.21
C LEU A 190 -19.14 -6.85 -5.05
N ILE A 191 -18.17 -5.98 -4.74
CA ILE A 191 -18.32 -4.92 -3.74
C ILE A 191 -19.53 -4.05 -4.07
N SER A 192 -19.66 -3.64 -5.34
CA SER A 192 -20.82 -2.85 -5.79
C SER A 192 -22.12 -3.64 -5.72
N GLU A 193 -22.13 -4.92 -6.12
CA GLU A 193 -23.33 -5.76 -6.11
C GLU A 193 -23.85 -6.04 -4.70
N ILE A 194 -22.95 -6.35 -3.75
CA ILE A 194 -23.27 -6.62 -2.34
C ILE A 194 -23.77 -5.35 -1.62
N ALA A 195 -23.31 -4.17 -2.04
CA ALA A 195 -23.74 -2.91 -1.45
C ALA A 195 -25.17 -2.53 -1.83
N SER A 196 -25.98 -2.15 -0.84
CA SER A 196 -27.32 -1.59 -1.05
C SER A 196 -27.29 -0.12 -1.52
N VAL A 197 -26.24 0.62 -1.14
CA VAL A 197 -25.98 2.00 -1.59
C VAL A 197 -24.52 2.18 -1.98
N LEU A 198 -24.27 2.96 -3.03
CA LEU A 198 -22.92 3.35 -3.43
C LEU A 198 -22.62 4.77 -2.99
N LEU A 199 -21.59 4.95 -2.19
CA LEU A 199 -21.08 6.23 -1.74
C LEU A 199 -19.92 6.64 -2.64
N VAL A 200 -20.19 7.53 -3.58
CA VAL A 200 -19.31 7.86 -4.70
C VAL A 200 -18.41 9.03 -4.29
N GLY A 201 -17.13 8.74 -4.07
CA GLY A 201 -16.10 9.77 -3.92
C GLY A 201 -15.56 10.19 -5.30
N ARG A 202 -14.24 10.16 -5.47
CA ARG A 202 -13.60 10.57 -6.75
C ARG A 202 -13.58 9.42 -7.75
N VAL A 203 -14.49 9.42 -8.72
CA VAL A 203 -14.56 8.40 -9.78
C VAL A 203 -14.23 8.99 -11.16
N ARG A 204 -13.15 8.49 -11.80
CA ARG A 204 -12.73 8.91 -13.15
C ARG A 204 -13.69 8.38 -14.21
N LYS A 205 -14.05 9.25 -15.18
CA LYS A 205 -14.80 8.87 -16.38
C LYS A 205 -14.03 7.79 -17.16
N GLY A 206 -14.76 6.81 -17.70
CA GLY A 206 -14.18 5.69 -18.46
C GLY A 206 -13.41 4.63 -17.65
N GLY A 207 -13.02 4.91 -16.40
CA GLY A 207 -12.31 3.94 -15.55
C GLY A 207 -13.17 2.77 -15.07
N ASN A 208 -12.53 1.78 -14.43
CA ASN A 208 -13.23 0.60 -13.89
C ASN A 208 -14.39 0.98 -12.95
N MET A 209 -14.11 1.85 -11.97
CA MET A 209 -15.13 2.35 -11.04
C MET A 209 -16.23 3.14 -11.73
N GLY A 210 -15.91 3.91 -12.79
CA GLY A 210 -16.91 4.62 -13.57
C GLY A 210 -17.83 3.68 -14.36
N ARG A 211 -17.32 2.54 -14.85
CA ARG A 211 -18.15 1.50 -15.48
C ARG A 211 -19.06 0.83 -14.46
N ILE A 212 -18.52 0.45 -13.30
CA ILE A 212 -19.27 -0.17 -12.20
C ILE A 212 -20.39 0.77 -11.72
N LEU A 213 -20.08 2.06 -11.53
CA LEU A 213 -21.05 3.07 -11.13
C LEU A 213 -22.19 3.18 -12.16
N ARG A 214 -21.86 3.32 -13.45
CA ARG A 214 -22.88 3.39 -14.52
C ARG A 214 -23.76 2.14 -14.57
N GLN A 215 -23.18 0.96 -14.43
CA GLN A 215 -23.93 -0.29 -14.39
C GLN A 215 -24.87 -0.35 -13.18
N ALA A 216 -24.43 0.12 -12.02
CA ALA A 216 -25.25 0.17 -10.83
C ALA A 216 -26.41 1.18 -10.97
N GLU A 217 -26.16 2.36 -11.53
CA GLU A 217 -27.20 3.37 -11.79
C GLU A 217 -28.26 2.87 -12.78
N VAL A 218 -27.84 2.18 -13.86
CA VAL A 218 -28.77 1.57 -14.83
C VAL A 218 -29.68 0.53 -14.16
N LYS A 219 -29.18 -0.15 -13.11
CA LYS A 219 -29.96 -1.10 -12.29
C LYS A 219 -30.81 -0.40 -11.21
N GLY A 220 -30.84 0.94 -11.18
CA GLY A 220 -31.56 1.71 -10.17
C GLY A 220 -30.94 1.65 -8.78
N LYS A 221 -29.66 1.25 -8.64
CA LYS A 221 -28.99 1.22 -7.34
C LYS A 221 -28.79 2.65 -6.84
N LYS A 222 -29.12 2.88 -5.56
CA LYS A 222 -28.96 4.19 -4.92
C LYS A 222 -27.50 4.61 -4.89
N THR A 223 -27.23 5.85 -5.29
CA THR A 223 -25.91 6.48 -5.22
C THR A 223 -25.98 7.76 -4.39
N VAL A 224 -24.90 8.08 -3.67
CA VAL A 224 -24.72 9.33 -2.91
C VAL A 224 -23.32 9.85 -3.19
N HIS A 225 -23.17 11.10 -3.64
CA HIS A 225 -21.90 11.65 -4.08
C HIS A 225 -21.24 12.51 -2.99
N PHE A 226 -19.92 12.40 -2.86
CA PHE A 226 -19.08 13.10 -1.89
C PHE A 226 -17.89 13.77 -2.57
N GLY A 227 -17.46 14.92 -2.04
CA GLY A 227 -16.46 15.78 -2.66
C GLY A 227 -16.99 16.60 -3.85
N GLY A 228 -16.31 17.70 -4.17
CA GLY A 228 -16.65 18.53 -5.32
C GLY A 228 -16.53 17.74 -6.62
N GLN A 229 -17.52 17.84 -7.50
CA GLN A 229 -17.41 17.24 -8.83
C GLN A 229 -16.28 17.93 -9.60
N GLU A 230 -15.41 17.14 -10.24
CA GLU A 230 -14.59 17.68 -11.32
C GLU A 230 -15.56 18.18 -12.40
N GLU A 231 -15.46 19.47 -12.76
CA GLU A 231 -16.26 20.10 -13.81
C GLU A 231 -16.25 19.20 -15.06
N GLY A 232 -17.40 18.62 -15.41
CA GLY A 232 -17.53 17.72 -16.56
C GLY A 232 -18.47 16.52 -16.42
N LEU A 233 -19.17 16.35 -15.29
CA LEU A 233 -20.22 15.35 -15.12
C LEU A 233 -21.60 16.01 -14.99
N GLU A 234 -22.27 16.28 -16.12
CA GLU A 234 -23.68 16.70 -16.11
C GLU A 234 -24.57 15.52 -15.70
N ARG A 235 -25.03 15.48 -14.45
CA ARG A 235 -26.20 14.68 -14.02
C ARG A 235 -26.97 15.30 -12.85
N SER A 236 -28.29 15.22 -12.97
CA SER A 236 -29.29 15.50 -11.94
C SER A 236 -29.10 14.58 -10.73
N THR A 237 -28.68 15.12 -9.59
CA THR A 237 -28.68 14.40 -8.31
C THR A 237 -29.24 15.32 -7.24
N GLU A 238 -30.02 14.75 -6.32
CA GLU A 238 -30.42 15.40 -5.07
C GLU A 238 -29.16 15.87 -4.36
N LYS A 239 -28.91 17.19 -4.39
CA LYS A 239 -27.89 17.81 -3.56
C LYS A 239 -28.29 17.59 -2.11
N VAL A 240 -27.48 16.85 -1.36
CA VAL A 240 -27.62 16.84 0.09
C VAL A 240 -27.06 18.18 0.57
N GLU A 241 -27.93 19.15 0.79
CA GLU A 241 -27.58 20.43 1.41
C GLU A 241 -27.01 20.14 2.81
N HIS A 242 -25.68 20.16 2.91
CA HIS A 242 -25.00 20.26 4.19
C HIS A 242 -24.89 21.75 4.50
N GLY A 243 -25.37 22.13 5.69
CA GLY A 243 -25.30 23.48 6.21
C GLY A 243 -23.89 24.05 6.08
N ALA A 244 -23.85 25.35 5.78
CA ALA A 244 -22.65 26.13 5.49
C ALA A 244 -21.48 25.77 6.43
N SER A 245 -20.44 25.15 5.87
CA SER A 245 -19.14 25.06 6.52
C SER A 245 -18.53 26.46 6.52
N GLU A 246 -18.33 27.01 7.71
CA GLU A 246 -17.50 28.21 7.89
C GLU A 246 -16.11 27.94 7.29
N SER A 247 -15.66 28.86 6.46
CA SER A 247 -14.29 28.88 5.94
C SER A 247 -13.34 29.20 7.10
N VAL A 248 -12.51 28.23 7.46
CA VAL A 248 -11.39 28.47 8.37
C VAL A 248 -10.46 29.49 7.72
N PRO A 249 -10.14 30.62 8.38
CA PRO A 249 -9.26 31.64 7.81
C PRO A 249 -7.91 31.03 7.47
N GLY A 250 -7.51 31.16 6.20
CA GLY A 250 -6.24 30.70 5.69
C GLY A 250 -5.08 31.16 6.57
N CYS A 251 -4.16 30.24 6.85
CA CYS A 251 -2.87 30.52 7.48
C CYS A 251 -2.21 31.72 6.79
N ARG A 252 -2.21 32.87 7.47
CA ARG A 252 -1.34 33.99 7.11
C ARG A 252 0.09 33.47 7.17
N ALA A 253 0.78 33.51 6.03
CA ALA A 253 2.22 33.36 5.96
C ALA A 253 2.83 34.37 6.93
N SER A 254 3.24 33.89 8.10
CA SER A 254 3.93 34.72 9.08
C SER A 254 5.25 35.12 8.47
N LEU A 255 5.50 36.43 8.41
CA LEU A 255 6.79 37.01 8.04
C LEU A 255 7.87 36.31 8.86
N VAL A 256 8.63 35.44 8.20
CA VAL A 256 9.75 34.73 8.81
C VAL A 256 10.76 35.79 9.20
N GLN A 257 10.87 36.06 10.51
CA GLN A 257 11.97 36.86 11.05
C GLN A 257 13.29 36.22 10.60
N GLU A 258 14.19 37.02 10.04
CA GLU A 258 15.53 36.60 9.62
C GLU A 258 16.31 36.05 10.82
N ARG A 259 16.14 34.77 11.12
CA ARG A 259 16.98 34.03 12.07
C ARG A 259 18.33 33.74 11.40
N PRO A 260 19.42 33.53 12.16
CA PRO A 260 20.74 33.37 11.57
C PRO A 260 20.87 32.05 10.80
N LEU A 261 20.53 32.07 9.50
CA LEU A 261 20.62 30.93 8.56
C LEU A 261 22.04 30.33 8.47
N LYS A 262 23.07 31.12 8.82
CA LYS A 262 24.49 30.77 8.67
C LYS A 262 24.90 29.52 9.44
N HIS A 263 24.18 29.13 10.50
CA HIS A 263 24.49 27.90 11.25
C HIS A 263 23.79 26.66 10.69
N ALA A 264 22.64 26.83 10.01
CA ALA A 264 21.84 25.70 9.50
C ALA A 264 22.44 25.12 8.22
N ILE A 265 23.01 25.99 7.38
CA ILE A 265 23.61 25.62 6.09
C ILE A 265 25.12 25.78 6.20
N ARG A 266 25.85 24.67 6.22
CA ARG A 266 27.28 24.73 5.94
C ARG A 266 27.41 24.85 4.42
N GLN A 267 28.16 25.83 3.94
CA GLN A 267 28.70 25.77 2.58
C GLN A 267 29.62 24.55 2.56
N PHE A 268 29.13 23.46 1.97
CA PHE A 268 29.76 22.15 2.03
C PHE A 268 30.86 22.06 0.97
N GLU A 269 31.89 22.91 1.07
CA GLU A 269 33.09 22.86 0.23
C GLU A 269 33.82 21.51 0.32
N GLY A 270 33.54 20.73 1.38
CA GLY A 270 34.15 19.42 1.65
C GLY A 270 33.66 18.23 0.82
N PHE A 271 32.64 18.38 -0.05
CA PHE A 271 32.27 17.32 -0.99
C PHE A 271 33.14 17.26 -2.24
N ALA A 272 33.95 18.29 -2.50
CA ALA A 272 34.79 18.39 -3.69
C ALA A 272 35.80 17.23 -3.82
N ASP A 273 36.16 16.59 -2.70
CA ASP A 273 37.06 15.43 -2.70
C ASP A 273 36.29 14.08 -2.84
N GLY A 274 34.98 14.02 -2.55
CA GLY A 274 34.13 12.81 -2.68
C GLY A 274 34.52 11.60 -1.82
N SER A 275 35.78 11.50 -1.41
CA SER A 275 36.46 10.35 -0.81
C SER A 275 36.17 10.15 0.67
N ARG A 276 35.42 11.08 1.31
CA ARG A 276 35.24 11.10 2.77
C ARG A 276 33.89 10.58 3.23
N PHE A 277 32.88 10.50 2.36
CA PHE A 277 31.51 10.16 2.73
C PHE A 277 30.93 9.06 1.85
N LEU A 278 30.06 8.24 2.45
CA LEU A 278 29.10 7.41 1.76
C LEU A 278 27.71 7.99 1.98
N ILE A 279 26.94 8.10 0.90
CA ILE A 279 25.63 8.75 0.90
C ILE A 279 24.54 7.72 0.70
N HIS A 280 23.58 7.69 1.63
CA HIS A 280 22.32 6.98 1.43
C HIS A 280 21.29 7.98 0.89
N TYR A 281 21.06 7.97 -0.42
CA TYR A 281 19.99 8.79 -1.00
C TYR A 281 18.62 8.22 -0.63
N THR A 282 17.79 9.07 -0.04
CA THR A 282 16.41 8.72 0.29
C THR A 282 15.52 8.94 -0.92
N ARG A 283 14.34 8.35 -0.88
CA ARG A 283 13.35 8.43 -1.95
C ARG A 283 11.95 8.36 -1.37
N SER A 284 10.99 8.85 -2.13
CA SER A 284 9.59 8.65 -1.82
C SER A 284 9.26 7.17 -1.72
N PHE A 285 8.41 6.82 -0.76
CA PHE A 285 7.99 5.45 -0.52
C PHE A 285 6.45 5.39 -0.55
N PRO A 286 5.84 5.24 -1.73
CA PRO A 286 4.38 5.18 -1.84
C PRO A 286 3.86 3.90 -1.17
N GLY A 287 3.18 4.06 -0.03
CA GLY A 287 2.71 2.94 0.80
C GLY A 287 3.46 2.86 2.15
N PRO A 288 3.21 1.81 2.95
CA PRO A 288 3.80 1.68 4.28
C PRO A 288 5.32 1.57 4.19
N TRP A 289 6.04 2.37 4.96
CA TRP A 289 7.49 2.26 5.05
C TRP A 289 7.92 0.88 5.62
N PRO A 290 9.19 0.48 5.44
CA PRO A 290 9.70 -0.73 6.08
C PRO A 290 9.46 -0.73 7.61
N GLY A 291 8.82 -1.79 8.10
CA GLY A 291 8.45 -1.93 9.52
C GLY A 291 7.14 -1.25 9.93
N GLN A 292 6.49 -0.51 9.04
CA GLN A 292 5.14 0.02 9.23
C GLN A 292 4.14 -0.92 8.56
N ASN A 293 3.08 -1.31 9.27
CA ASN A 293 2.03 -2.13 8.66
C ASN A 293 1.05 -1.24 7.85
N MET A 294 0.21 -1.87 7.01
CA MET A 294 -0.73 -1.13 6.16
C MET A 294 -1.77 -0.33 6.94
N LEU A 295 -2.20 -0.84 8.09
CA LEU A 295 -3.20 -0.18 8.92
C LEU A 295 -2.64 1.12 9.51
N ASP A 296 -1.46 1.07 10.14
CA ASP A 296 -0.80 2.24 10.73
C ASP A 296 -0.59 3.33 9.68
N TYR A 297 -0.15 2.96 8.47
CA TYR A 297 0.00 3.90 7.37
C TYR A 297 -1.33 4.55 6.95
N CYS A 298 -2.40 3.77 6.87
CA CYS A 298 -3.71 4.35 6.55
C CYS A 298 -4.18 5.29 7.65
N LEU A 299 -3.94 4.96 8.92
CA LEU A 299 -4.29 5.80 10.05
C LEU A 299 -3.49 7.11 10.05
N SER A 300 -2.18 7.07 9.80
CA SER A 300 -1.38 8.30 9.70
C SER A 300 -1.89 9.25 8.60
N LEU A 301 -2.35 8.70 7.47
CA LEU A 301 -2.99 9.49 6.40
C LEU A 301 -4.36 10.05 6.83
N ILE A 302 -5.18 9.23 7.50
CA ILE A 302 -6.51 9.63 7.98
C ILE A 302 -6.40 10.72 9.04
N ASP A 303 -5.42 10.60 9.94
CA ASP A 303 -5.22 11.52 11.06
C ASP A 303 -4.44 12.78 10.64
N GLY A 304 -3.88 12.78 9.42
CA GLY A 304 -3.17 13.93 8.86
C GLY A 304 -1.81 14.16 9.50
N GLU A 305 -1.12 13.08 9.85
CA GLU A 305 0.22 13.17 10.41
C GLU A 305 1.18 13.83 9.39
N LYS A 306 2.05 14.72 9.89
CA LYS A 306 2.89 15.61 9.08
C LYS A 306 3.73 14.88 8.03
N ASP A 307 4.22 13.68 8.33
CA ASP A 307 5.12 12.89 7.51
C ASP A 307 4.44 11.68 6.83
N SER A 308 3.11 11.57 6.92
CA SER A 308 2.33 10.45 6.35
C SER A 308 2.26 10.42 4.81
N THR A 309 2.72 11.48 4.13
CA THR A 309 2.81 11.54 2.66
C THR A 309 3.93 10.62 2.13
N HIS A 310 4.90 10.29 2.98
CA HIS A 310 6.07 9.47 2.66
C HIS A 310 6.85 9.99 1.44
N THR A 311 7.03 11.31 1.35
CA THR A 311 7.98 11.92 0.41
C THR A 311 9.42 11.49 0.72
N ALA A 312 10.36 11.80 -0.17
CA ALA A 312 11.77 11.56 0.13
C ALA A 312 12.27 12.37 1.33
N PHE A 313 11.74 13.58 1.52
CA PHE A 313 12.02 14.40 2.70
C PHE A 313 11.42 13.79 3.97
N ASP A 314 10.19 13.28 3.93
CA ASP A 314 9.59 12.57 5.07
C ASP A 314 10.41 11.34 5.46
N THR A 315 10.86 10.58 4.45
CA THR A 315 11.72 9.41 4.65
C THR A 315 13.06 9.79 5.27
N LEU A 316 13.66 10.90 4.82
CA LEU A 316 14.88 11.46 5.39
C LEU A 316 14.68 11.85 6.85
N MET A 317 13.63 12.62 7.15
CA MET A 317 13.30 13.03 8.51
C MET A 317 13.05 11.83 9.42
N ARG A 318 12.39 10.78 8.92
CA ARG A 318 12.19 9.53 9.66
C ARG A 318 13.51 8.86 10.00
N ILE A 319 14.42 8.70 9.03
CA ILE A 319 15.75 8.10 9.27
C ILE A 319 16.50 8.88 10.35
N VAL A 320 16.46 10.21 10.30
CA VAL A 320 17.15 11.06 11.28
C VAL A 320 16.53 10.95 12.66
N LYS A 321 15.18 10.97 12.77
CA LYS A 321 14.46 10.82 14.04
C LYS A 321 14.69 9.45 14.67
N GLU A 322 14.57 8.38 13.88
CA GLU A 322 14.78 6.99 14.34
C GLU A 322 16.26 6.65 14.53
N ARG A 323 17.17 7.47 13.99
CA ARG A 323 18.61 7.18 13.91
C ARG A 323 18.89 5.82 13.28
N ARG A 324 18.13 5.45 12.25
CA ARG A 324 18.21 4.13 11.63
C ARG A 324 17.92 4.20 10.14
N ILE A 325 18.78 3.57 9.35
CA ILE A 325 18.51 3.28 7.94
C ILE A 325 18.15 1.81 7.84
N ARG A 326 16.92 1.52 7.42
CA ARG A 326 16.40 0.14 7.33
C ARG A 326 16.88 -0.53 6.06
N ALA A 327 17.35 -1.76 6.18
CA ALA A 327 17.77 -2.57 5.07
C ALA A 327 16.59 -3.01 4.19
N SER A 328 16.89 -3.27 2.91
CA SER A 328 15.94 -3.87 1.98
C SER A 328 16.59 -4.97 1.17
N ALA A 329 15.81 -6.02 0.90
CA ALA A 329 16.18 -7.14 0.04
C ALA A 329 15.60 -7.03 -1.38
N LYS A 330 14.75 -6.01 -1.65
CA LYS A 330 13.85 -6.00 -2.80
C LYS A 330 14.54 -6.06 -4.16
N LEU A 331 15.71 -5.41 -4.28
CA LEU A 331 16.49 -5.34 -5.53
C LEU A 331 17.81 -6.13 -5.44
N ILE A 332 18.00 -6.92 -4.38
CA ILE A 332 19.25 -7.62 -4.11
C ILE A 332 19.09 -9.09 -4.51
N ARG A 333 19.98 -9.58 -5.38
CA ARG A 333 20.02 -11.00 -5.77
C ARG A 333 20.25 -11.86 -4.52
N GLY A 334 19.44 -12.90 -4.33
CA GLY A 334 19.46 -13.72 -3.11
C GLY A 334 18.69 -13.12 -1.94
N LYS A 335 18.01 -11.98 -2.11
CA LYS A 335 17.14 -11.34 -1.10
C LYS A 335 17.87 -11.03 0.22
N TYR A 336 19.15 -10.71 0.17
CA TYR A 336 19.89 -10.26 1.35
C TYR A 336 19.40 -8.86 1.77
N PRO A 337 19.00 -8.65 3.03
CA PRO A 337 18.68 -7.32 3.52
C PRO A 337 19.98 -6.51 3.65
N VAL A 338 20.08 -5.42 2.90
CA VAL A 338 21.23 -4.50 2.93
C VAL A 338 20.78 -3.04 2.94
N VAL A 339 21.63 -2.17 3.47
CA VAL A 339 21.57 -0.73 3.20
C VAL A 339 22.56 -0.42 2.09
N SER A 340 22.05 0.16 0.99
CA SER A 340 22.86 0.64 -0.13
C SER A 340 23.26 2.10 0.10
N LEU A 341 24.53 2.40 -0.16
CA LEU A 341 25.14 3.72 -0.12
C LEU A 341 25.89 3.97 -1.43
N THR A 342 26.29 5.20 -1.71
CA THR A 342 27.12 5.55 -2.88
C THR A 342 28.21 6.54 -2.47
N GLU A 343 29.38 6.45 -3.11
CA GLU A 343 30.43 7.48 -3.04
C GLU A 343 30.09 8.72 -3.90
N CYS A 344 29.09 8.64 -4.78
CA CYS A 344 28.78 9.74 -5.69
C CYS A 344 28.18 10.94 -4.93
N PRO A 345 28.84 12.12 -4.97
CA PRO A 345 28.30 13.35 -4.40
C PRO A 345 27.07 13.83 -5.19
N PRO A 346 26.27 14.77 -4.65
CA PRO A 346 25.07 15.28 -5.31
C PRO A 346 25.28 15.73 -6.76
N GLY A 347 26.42 16.39 -7.03
CA GLY A 347 26.81 16.81 -8.38
C GLY A 347 26.99 15.67 -9.38
N GLU A 348 27.57 14.53 -8.96
CA GLU A 348 27.71 13.35 -9.82
C GLU A 348 26.37 12.63 -10.01
N VAL A 349 25.59 12.49 -8.93
CA VAL A 349 24.30 11.78 -8.95
C VAL A 349 23.29 12.40 -9.92
N ARG A 350 23.36 13.73 -10.13
CA ARG A 350 22.53 14.41 -11.12
C ARG A 350 22.68 13.82 -12.53
N ASN A 351 23.89 13.39 -12.89
CA ASN A 351 24.18 12.78 -14.20
C ASN A 351 23.76 11.32 -14.29
N LEU A 352 23.57 10.66 -13.13
CA LEU A 352 23.09 9.29 -13.02
C LEU A 352 21.57 9.20 -12.87
N ASN A 353 20.90 10.34 -12.66
CA ASN A 353 19.49 10.36 -12.35
C ASN A 353 18.63 10.12 -13.60
N GLU A 354 18.21 8.88 -13.78
CA GLU A 354 17.32 8.48 -14.87
C GLU A 354 15.99 7.91 -14.37
N TRP A 355 14.93 8.11 -15.16
CA TRP A 355 13.64 7.48 -14.94
C TRP A 355 13.76 5.96 -15.18
N ARG A 356 13.25 5.18 -14.24
CA ARG A 356 13.23 3.71 -14.28
C ARG A 356 11.79 3.23 -14.49
N PRO A 357 11.34 2.96 -15.73
CA PRO A 357 9.95 2.55 -15.98
C PRO A 357 9.52 1.31 -15.20
N GLY A 358 10.39 0.29 -15.10
CA GLY A 358 10.11 -0.94 -14.35
C GLY A 358 9.97 -0.74 -12.84
N LEU A 359 10.47 0.37 -12.30
CA LEU A 359 10.34 0.75 -10.90
C LEU A 359 9.37 1.93 -10.69
N ILE A 360 8.90 2.55 -11.78
CA ILE A 360 8.02 3.72 -11.83
C ILE A 360 8.54 4.85 -10.93
N ARG A 361 9.85 5.13 -11.03
CA ARG A 361 10.52 6.18 -10.23
C ARG A 361 11.83 6.64 -10.86
N TRP A 362 12.32 7.79 -10.41
CA TRP A 362 13.68 8.25 -10.65
C TRP A 362 14.70 7.41 -9.87
N SER A 363 15.93 7.33 -10.37
CA SER A 363 17.02 6.57 -9.73
C SER A 363 17.44 7.23 -8.42
N PHE A 364 17.45 8.56 -8.39
CA PHE A 364 17.80 9.36 -7.23
C PHE A 364 16.79 10.51 -7.03
N GLU A 365 16.56 10.85 -5.76
CA GLU A 365 15.86 12.07 -5.34
C GLU A 365 16.86 12.97 -4.60
N PRO A 366 16.65 14.31 -4.54
CA PRO A 366 17.64 15.26 -4.02
C PRO A 366 17.71 15.30 -2.49
N TYR A 367 17.70 14.13 -1.86
CA TYR A 367 17.67 13.95 -0.42
C TYR A 367 18.58 12.80 -0.03
N GLY A 368 19.37 12.97 1.04
CA GLY A 368 20.31 11.93 1.42
C GLY A 368 20.94 12.12 2.79
N VAL A 369 21.48 11.02 3.29
CA VAL A 369 22.23 10.96 4.55
C VAL A 369 23.67 10.64 4.23
N ALA A 370 24.57 11.62 4.35
CA ALA A 370 25.99 11.45 4.13
C ALA A 370 26.69 11.11 5.45
N LEU A 371 27.38 9.98 5.45
CA LEU A 371 28.03 9.38 6.61
C LEU A 371 29.52 9.17 6.34
N PRO A 372 30.39 9.34 7.34
CA PRO A 372 31.84 9.22 7.13
C PRO A 372 32.21 7.80 6.70
N LEU A 373 33.01 7.69 5.64
CA LEU A 373 33.39 6.41 5.00
C LEU A 373 34.10 5.47 5.98
N ARG A 374 35.11 5.97 6.71
CA ARG A 374 35.96 5.14 7.57
C ARG A 374 35.17 4.45 8.70
N PRO A 375 34.33 5.14 9.49
CA PRO A 375 33.44 4.47 10.44
C PRO A 375 32.53 3.42 9.81
N LEU A 376 31.92 3.70 8.64
CA LEU A 376 31.07 2.74 7.95
C LEU A 376 31.84 1.50 7.47
N PHE A 377 33.07 1.67 6.98
CA PHE A 377 33.93 0.55 6.63
C PHE A 377 34.21 -0.34 7.84
N CYS A 378 34.51 0.25 9.01
CA CYS A 378 34.69 -0.48 10.27
C CYS A 378 33.41 -1.22 10.71
N MET A 379 32.23 -0.69 10.37
CA MET A 379 30.93 -1.33 10.61
C MET A 379 30.56 -2.41 9.57
N GLY A 380 31.41 -2.68 8.59
CA GLY A 380 31.19 -3.74 7.60
C GLY A 380 30.61 -3.27 6.26
N ALA A 381 30.53 -1.97 6.00
CA ALA A 381 30.25 -1.48 4.66
C ALA A 381 31.37 -1.90 3.70
N ARG A 382 31.01 -2.42 2.53
CA ARG A 382 31.96 -2.85 1.50
C ARG A 382 31.49 -2.39 0.12
N PRO A 383 32.41 -2.13 -0.83
CA PRO A 383 32.04 -1.79 -2.20
C PRO A 383 31.37 -2.99 -2.87
N VAL A 384 30.46 -2.69 -3.78
CA VAL A 384 29.76 -3.68 -4.60
C VAL A 384 30.72 -4.34 -5.60
N ILE A 385 30.55 -5.64 -5.81
CA ILE A 385 31.26 -6.45 -6.79
C ILE A 385 30.45 -6.45 -8.08
N TYR A 386 30.87 -5.63 -9.04
CA TYR A 386 30.30 -5.58 -10.37
C TYR A 386 30.88 -6.70 -11.24
N ALA A 387 30.07 -7.69 -11.59
CA ALA A 387 30.52 -8.83 -12.38
C ALA A 387 29.44 -9.37 -13.34
N VAL A 388 29.82 -10.33 -14.18
CA VAL A 388 28.88 -11.09 -15.03
C VAL A 388 28.03 -12.06 -14.20
N LYS A 389 26.94 -12.58 -14.78
CA LYS A 389 25.94 -13.37 -14.05
C LYS A 389 26.53 -14.63 -13.43
N GLU A 390 27.48 -15.25 -14.13
CA GLU A 390 28.13 -16.52 -13.84
C GLU A 390 29.01 -16.40 -12.58
N ALA A 391 29.70 -15.27 -12.41
CA ALA A 391 30.56 -15.00 -11.27
C ALA A 391 29.82 -15.03 -9.92
N TYR A 392 28.49 -14.91 -9.91
CA TYR A 392 27.70 -15.02 -8.67
C TYR A 392 27.82 -16.39 -8.01
N GLU A 393 27.90 -17.46 -8.80
CA GLU A 393 27.97 -18.82 -8.26
C GLU A 393 29.32 -19.09 -7.63
N ASP A 394 30.38 -18.41 -8.11
CA ASP A 394 31.75 -18.49 -7.59
C ASP A 394 31.95 -17.66 -6.31
N LEU A 395 31.04 -16.73 -6.00
CA LEU A 395 31.11 -15.95 -4.76
C LEU A 395 30.70 -16.80 -3.56
N SER A 396 31.48 -16.70 -2.48
CA SER A 396 31.10 -17.22 -1.16
C SER A 396 29.80 -16.56 -0.68
N ASP A 397 29.02 -17.27 0.14
CA ASP A 397 27.76 -16.75 0.68
C ASP A 397 27.92 -15.42 1.43
N GLU A 398 29.08 -15.20 2.05
CA GLU A 398 29.43 -13.96 2.73
C GLU A 398 29.59 -12.77 1.77
N LEU A 399 29.92 -12.99 0.49
CA LEU A 399 30.13 -11.94 -0.50
C LEU A 399 28.95 -11.77 -1.46
N ARG A 400 28.02 -12.74 -1.52
CA ARG A 400 26.88 -12.72 -2.46
C ARG A 400 25.98 -11.49 -2.33
N TYR A 401 25.89 -10.88 -1.14
CA TYR A 401 25.13 -9.63 -0.96
C TYR A 401 25.78 -8.41 -1.63
N LEU A 402 27.09 -8.47 -1.92
CA LEU A 402 27.84 -7.43 -2.61
C LEU A 402 27.74 -7.55 -4.14
N PHE A 403 27.19 -8.63 -4.68
CA PHE A 403 27.10 -8.81 -6.12
C PHE A 403 26.13 -7.83 -6.77
N GLN A 404 26.55 -7.24 -7.89
CA GLN A 404 25.71 -6.49 -8.82
C GLN A 404 26.10 -6.85 -10.24
N LEU A 405 25.11 -6.96 -11.14
CA LEU A 405 25.41 -7.15 -12.56
C LEU A 405 26.14 -5.92 -13.09
N GLN A 406 27.33 -6.12 -13.67
CA GLN A 406 28.14 -5.02 -14.20
C GLN A 406 27.37 -4.20 -15.23
N SER A 407 26.73 -4.89 -16.17
CA SER A 407 25.80 -4.28 -17.11
C SER A 407 24.51 -5.09 -17.23
N ALA A 408 23.40 -4.39 -17.34
CA ALA A 408 22.12 -4.98 -17.69
C ALA A 408 21.47 -4.09 -18.76
N TYR A 409 21.08 -4.68 -19.89
CA TYR A 409 20.45 -3.95 -21.00
C TYR A 409 21.28 -2.75 -21.50
N GLY A 410 22.61 -2.91 -21.58
CA GLY A 410 23.52 -1.88 -22.06
C GLY A 410 23.82 -0.74 -21.08
N ARG A 411 23.31 -0.79 -19.84
CA ARG A 411 23.61 0.20 -18.80
C ARG A 411 24.64 -0.33 -17.81
N GLY A 412 25.72 0.44 -17.59
CA GLY A 412 26.76 0.13 -16.61
C GLY A 412 26.39 0.64 -15.22
N TRP A 413 26.18 -0.27 -14.27
CA TRP A 413 25.82 0.07 -12.89
C TRP A 413 27.03 0.53 -12.06
N SER A 414 28.25 0.32 -12.56
CA SER A 414 29.49 0.68 -11.88
C SER A 414 29.68 2.18 -11.67
N LEU A 415 28.97 3.01 -12.43
CA LEU A 415 29.00 4.46 -12.28
C LEU A 415 28.42 4.93 -10.94
N GLU A 416 27.52 4.14 -10.33
CA GLU A 416 26.93 4.48 -9.04
C GLU A 416 27.89 4.30 -7.86
N LYS A 417 29.08 3.68 -8.06
CA LYS A 417 30.07 3.41 -7.01
C LYS A 417 29.39 2.90 -5.72
N GLU A 418 28.54 1.89 -5.85
CA GLU A 418 27.65 1.44 -4.78
C GLU A 418 28.44 0.74 -3.67
N TRP A 419 28.05 1.00 -2.42
CA TRP A 419 28.49 0.32 -1.22
C TRP A 419 27.31 -0.34 -0.52
N ARG A 420 27.53 -1.48 0.14
CA ARG A 420 26.49 -2.16 0.91
C ARG A 420 26.98 -2.54 2.29
N ILE A 421 26.07 -2.43 3.26
CA ILE A 421 26.21 -3.00 4.61
C ILE A 421 25.03 -3.96 4.85
N ARG A 422 25.28 -5.12 5.47
CA ARG A 422 24.23 -6.11 5.77
C ARG A 422 23.38 -5.65 6.94
N GLY A 423 22.07 -5.85 6.83
CA GLY A 423 21.11 -5.49 7.87
C GLY A 423 20.91 -3.98 8.01
N ASP A 424 20.07 -3.61 8.98
CA ASP A 424 19.80 -2.21 9.31
C ASP A 424 21.08 -1.50 9.79
N LEU A 425 21.22 -0.22 9.45
CA LEU A 425 22.32 0.62 9.90
C LEU A 425 21.82 1.56 11.00
N GLU A 426 22.26 1.33 12.22
CA GLU A 426 22.05 2.23 13.36
C GLU A 426 23.01 3.42 13.29
N ILE A 427 22.48 4.63 13.36
CA ILE A 427 23.25 5.87 13.38
C ILE A 427 23.64 6.16 14.83
N THR A 428 24.83 5.69 15.21
CA THR A 428 25.41 5.95 16.53
C THR A 428 25.64 7.44 16.76
N GLU A 429 25.82 7.84 18.02
CA GLU A 429 26.07 9.25 18.35
C GLU A 429 27.35 9.79 17.67
N SER A 430 28.39 8.96 17.56
CA SER A 430 29.61 9.33 16.84
C SER A 430 29.36 9.56 15.35
N LEU A 431 28.61 8.68 14.69
CA LEU A 431 28.22 8.87 13.29
C LEU A 431 27.40 10.14 13.13
N GLN A 432 26.42 10.38 14.00
CA GLN A 432 25.53 11.52 13.92
C GLN A 432 26.28 12.87 14.01
N ARG A 433 27.35 12.95 14.82
CA ARG A 433 28.16 14.18 14.96
C ARG A 433 28.90 14.56 13.68
N GLU A 434 29.25 13.57 12.87
CA GLU A 434 29.96 13.74 11.59
C GLU A 434 29.02 13.69 10.38
N MET A 435 27.76 13.31 10.59
CA MET A 435 26.76 13.15 9.55
C MET A 435 26.31 14.49 8.97
N VAL A 436 25.94 14.44 7.71
CA VAL A 436 25.43 15.60 6.95
C VAL A 436 24.15 15.20 6.25
N ILE A 437 23.15 16.08 6.34
CA ILE A 437 21.85 15.86 5.72
C ILE A 437 21.74 16.66 4.43
N ILE A 438 21.52 15.96 3.33
CA ILE A 438 21.37 16.53 2.00
C ILE A 438 19.88 16.79 1.77
N VAL A 439 19.53 18.03 1.43
CA VAL A 439 18.16 18.48 1.19
C VAL A 439 18.07 19.29 -0.09
N LYS A 440 16.84 19.50 -0.58
CA LYS A 440 16.61 20.21 -1.84
C LYS A 440 16.58 21.72 -1.63
N THR A 441 16.00 22.20 -0.53
CA THR A 441 15.78 23.64 -0.31
C THR A 441 16.34 24.14 1.03
N ILE A 442 16.45 25.46 1.14
CA ILE A 442 16.90 26.16 2.35
C ILE A 442 15.91 25.97 3.50
N GLU A 443 14.62 25.98 3.21
CA GLU A 443 13.55 25.80 4.20
C GLU A 443 13.62 24.41 4.82
N GLU A 444 13.87 23.39 4.00
CA GLU A 444 14.09 22.02 4.46
C GLU A 444 15.35 21.91 5.33
N ALA A 445 16.44 22.60 4.94
CA ALA A 445 17.67 22.66 5.72
C ALA A 445 17.44 23.25 7.11
N VAL A 446 16.69 24.36 7.19
CA VAL A 446 16.29 24.97 8.46
C VAL A 446 15.43 24.01 9.27
N ALA A 447 14.45 23.33 8.65
CA ALA A 447 13.59 22.38 9.34
C ALA A 447 14.37 21.19 9.95
N VAL A 448 15.36 20.65 9.22
CA VAL A 448 16.27 19.61 9.74
C VAL A 448 17.09 20.14 10.92
N TRP A 449 17.67 21.34 10.78
CA TRP A 449 18.49 21.94 11.84
C TRP A 449 17.67 22.20 13.12
N GLU A 450 16.47 22.76 13.00
CA GLU A 450 15.61 23.05 14.14
C GLU A 450 15.15 21.77 14.86
N THR A 451 14.87 20.70 14.09
CA THR A 451 14.38 19.44 14.66
C THR A 451 15.49 18.59 15.25
N CYS A 452 16.65 18.54 14.60
CA CYS A 452 17.66 17.51 14.86
C CYS A 452 19.04 18.07 15.21
N ARG A 453 19.30 19.36 14.98
CA ARG A 453 20.61 20.01 15.18
C ARG A 453 21.75 19.36 14.38
N ILE A 454 21.43 18.90 13.17
CA ILE A 454 22.38 18.22 12.28
C ILE A 454 22.74 19.15 11.11
N PRO A 455 24.03 19.27 10.75
CA PRO A 455 24.43 20.07 9.60
C PRO A 455 23.77 19.62 8.30
N THR A 456 23.47 20.57 7.43
CA THR A 456 22.84 20.30 6.13
C THR A 456 23.64 20.81 4.95
N ALA A 457 23.41 20.19 3.79
CA ALA A 457 23.94 20.56 2.48
C ALA A 457 22.80 20.62 1.45
N LEU A 458 22.89 21.53 0.49
CA LEU A 458 21.92 21.61 -0.60
C LEU A 458 22.33 20.67 -1.74
N ALA A 459 21.38 19.90 -2.27
CA ALA A 459 21.62 18.94 -3.34
C ALA A 459 22.02 19.58 -4.69
N GLY A 460 21.76 20.88 -4.87
CA GLY A 460 22.06 21.63 -6.09
C GLY A 460 23.23 22.62 -5.98
N ALA A 461 23.91 22.66 -4.84
CA ALA A 461 25.04 23.56 -4.58
C ALA A 461 26.38 23.02 -5.13
#